data_AF-R7NG24-F1
#
_entry.id   AF-R7NG24-F1
#
_cell.length_a   1.000
_cell.length_b   1.000
_cell.length_c   1.000
_cell.angle_alpha   90.00
_cell.angle_beta   90.00
_cell.angle_gamma   90.00
#
_symmetry.space_group_name_H-M   'P 1'
#
loop_
_entity.id
_entity.type
_entity.pdbx_description
1 polymer ?
#
loop_
_entity_poly.entity_id
_entity_poly.type
_entity_poly.pdbx_seq_one_letter_code
_entity_poly.pdbx_strand_id
1 'polypeptide(L)' 'MLEAKDSEERLEELADVLEVVQSLIVLENKTLDDVIQIALAKKKIRGGFEKKIFLEKVVD' A
#
# COMPACT_ATOMS: atom_id res chain seq x y z
N MET A 1 11.73 -0.15 -8.10
CA MET A 1 11.50 -0.96 -6.88
C MET A 1 12.62 -1.95 -6.46
N LEU A 2 13.11 -2.90 -7.28
CA LEU A 2 14.10 -3.91 -6.82
C LEU A 2 15.60 -3.53 -6.95
N GLU A 3 15.95 -2.31 -7.35
CA GLU A 3 17.35 -1.90 -7.55
C GLU A 3 17.81 -0.68 -6.73
N ALA A 4 17.08 -0.29 -5.69
CA ALA A 4 17.49 0.85 -4.86
C ALA A 4 18.75 0.50 -4.03
N LYS A 5 19.86 1.20 -4.30
CA LYS A 5 21.19 0.96 -3.72
C LYS A 5 21.34 1.60 -2.33
N ASP A 6 20.42 2.49 -1.97
CA ASP A 6 20.42 3.33 -0.76
C ASP A 6 19.07 3.22 -0.01
N SER A 7 19.08 3.40 1.31
CA SER A 7 17.88 3.63 2.13
C SER A 7 17.04 4.84 1.74
N GLU A 8 17.65 5.94 1.30
CA GLU A 8 16.98 7.18 0.90
C GLU A 8 16.22 6.98 -0.41
N GLU A 9 16.85 6.36 -1.39
CA GLU A 9 16.22 5.97 -2.67
C GLU A 9 15.02 5.04 -2.46
N ARG A 10 15.07 4.12 -1.49
CA ARG A 10 13.90 3.31 -1.12
C ARG A 10 12.76 4.13 -0.50
N LEU A 11 13.07 5.18 0.25
CA LEU A 11 12.05 6.05 0.84
C LEU A 11 11.39 6.90 -0.25
N GLU A 12 12.14 7.39 -1.23
CA GLU A 12 11.60 8.09 -2.41
C GLU A 12 10.65 7.17 -3.20
N GLU A 13 11.07 5.95 -3.53
CA GLU A 13 10.20 4.99 -4.23
C GLU A 13 8.91 4.65 -3.46
N LEU A 14 8.99 4.60 -2.12
CA LEU A 14 7.79 4.43 -1.29
C LEU A 14 6.90 5.67 -1.30
N ALA A 15 7.48 6.87 -1.38
CA ALA A 15 6.74 8.11 -1.52
C ALA A 15 6.02 8.18 -2.86
N ASP A 16 6.66 7.77 -3.96
CA ASP A 16 6.05 7.71 -5.29
C ASP A 16 4.84 6.77 -5.32
N VAL A 17 4.97 5.57 -4.73
CA VAL A 17 3.84 4.64 -4.60
C VAL A 17 2.72 5.24 -3.75
N LEU A 18 3.06 5.94 -2.67
CA LEU A 18 2.08 6.61 -1.82
C LEU A 18 1.37 7.74 -2.57
N GLU A 19 2.04 8.48 -3.44
CA GLU A 19 1.45 9.55 -4.26
C GLU A 19 0.43 8.99 -5.27
N VAL A 20 0.75 7.85 -5.89
CA VAL A 20 -0.20 7.13 -6.76
C VAL A 20 -1.45 6.72 -5.97
N VAL A 21 -1.27 6.16 -4.77
CA VAL A 21 -2.40 5.77 -3.90
C VAL A 21 -3.22 7.00 -3.51
N GLN A 22 -2.60 8.10 -3.12
CA GLN A 22 -3.29 9.34 -2.76
C GLN A 22 -4.13 9.88 -3.93
N SER A 23 -3.60 9.83 -5.15
CA SER A 23 -4.33 10.25 -6.36
C SER A 23 -5.60 9.42 -6.54
N LEU A 24 -5.53 8.10 -6.35
CA LEU A 24 -6.71 7.22 -6.43
C LEU A 24 -7.73 7.52 -5.32
N ILE A 25 -7.27 7.84 -4.11
CA ILE A 25 -8.13 8.19 -2.98
C ILE A 25 -8.94 9.46 -3.26
N VAL A 26 -8.30 10.47 -3.85
CA VAL A 26 -8.97 11.71 -4.25
C VAL A 26 -10.01 11.46 -5.34
N LEU A 27 -9.74 10.59 -6.31
CA LEU A 27 -10.70 10.20 -7.35
C LEU A 27 -11.98 9.58 -6.76
N GLU A 28 -11.87 8.86 -5.64
CA GLU A 28 -12.99 8.26 -4.92
C GLU A 28 -13.71 9.25 -3.97
N ASN A 29 -13.32 10.53 -3.97
CA ASN A 29 -13.79 11.55 -3.02
C ASN A 29 -13.59 11.12 -1.56
N LYS A 30 -12.48 10.45 -1.26
CA LYS A 30 -12.10 9.98 0.08
C LYS A 30 -10.83 10.67 0.56
N THR A 31 -10.52 10.43 1.83
CA THR A 31 -9.28 10.86 2.48
C THR A 31 -8.38 9.67 2.74
N LEU A 32 -7.09 9.95 3.00
CA LEU A 32 -6.15 8.91 3.42
C LEU A 32 -6.60 8.23 4.73
N ASP A 33 -7.19 9.00 5.65
CA ASP A 33 -7.68 8.45 6.92
C ASP A 33 -8.82 7.44 6.70
N ASP A 34 -9.78 7.74 5.81
CA ASP A 34 -10.86 6.81 5.46
C ASP A 34 -10.30 5.43 5.03
N VAL A 35 -9.25 5.45 4.20
CA VAL A 35 -8.60 4.23 3.71
C VAL A 35 -7.83 3.51 4.82
N ILE A 36 -7.13 4.25 5.69
CA ILE A 36 -6.42 3.69 6.84
C ILE A 36 -7.41 3.00 7.79
N GLN A 37 -8.56 3.60 8.08
CA GLN A 37 -9.57 2.99 8.94
C GLN A 37 -10.09 1.66 8.37
N ILE A 38 -10.36 1.62 7.05
CA ILE A 38 -10.76 0.38 6.37
C ILE A 38 -9.63 -0.67 6.43
N ALA A 39 -8.38 -0.26 6.21
CA ALA A 39 -7.23 -1.16 6.25
C ALA A 39 -7.01 -1.74 7.66
N LEU A 40 -7.17 -0.93 8.72
CA LEU A 40 -7.08 -1.36 10.12
C LEU A 40 -8.19 -2.36 10.47
N ALA A 41 -9.43 -2.11 10.05
CA ALA A 41 -10.53 -3.05 10.24
C ALA A 41 -10.28 -4.39 9.54
N LYS A 42 -9.80 -4.36 8.29
CA LYS A 42 -9.40 -5.57 7.55
C LYS A 42 -8.23 -6.29 8.21
N LYS A 43 -7.23 -5.55 8.72
CA LYS A 43 -6.07 -6.11 9.44
C LYS A 43 -6.50 -6.83 10.71
N LYS A 44 -7.41 -6.25 11.50
CA LYS A 44 -7.95 -6.89 12.71
C LYS A 44 -8.63 -8.24 12.41
N ILE A 45 -9.28 -8.36 11.26
CA ILE A 45 -10.00 -9.58 10.85
C ILE A 45 -9.07 -10.59 10.15
N ARG A 46 -8.17 -10.12 9.28
CA ARG A 46 -7.42 -10.95 8.33
C ARG A 46 -5.91 -11.04 8.63
N GLY A 47 -5.41 -10.30 9.62
CA GLY A 47 -4.00 -10.25 10.01
C GLY A 47 -3.12 -9.27 9.21
N GLY A 48 -3.68 -8.63 8.16
CA GLY A 48 -2.92 -7.73 7.29
C GLY A 48 -1.76 -8.43 6.55
N PHE A 49 -0.73 -7.68 6.18
CA PHE A 49 0.43 -8.19 5.44
C PHE A 49 1.56 -8.72 6.36
N GLU A 50 1.32 -8.83 7.66
CA GLU A 50 2.35 -9.28 8.62
C GLU A 50 2.83 -10.71 8.36
N LYS A 51 1.98 -11.53 7.73
CA LYS A 51 2.32 -12.90 7.32
C LYS A 51 3.08 -12.98 5.99
N LYS A 52 3.42 -11.86 5.35
CA LYS A 52 4.09 -11.81 4.04
C LYS A 52 3.40 -12.69 2.98
N ILE A 53 2.07 -12.78 3.03
CA ILE A 53 1.29 -13.53 2.04
C ILE A 53 1.27 -12.70 0.76
N PHE A 54 2.13 -13.07 -0.19
CA PHE A 54 2.16 -12.51 -1.53
C PHE A 54 1.17 -13.26 -2.42
N LEU A 55 0.60 -12.55 -3.38
CA LEU A 55 -0.17 -13.16 -4.44
C LEU A 55 0.80 -13.91 -5.36
N GLU A 56 0.86 -15.23 -5.24
CA GLU A 56 1.78 -16.05 -6.06
C GLU A 56 1.35 -16.11 -7.53
N LYS A 57 0.04 -16.06 -7.80
CA LYS A 57 -0.51 -16.18 -9.14
C LYS A 57 -1.94 -15.65 -9.20
N VAL A 58 -2.27 -14.94 -10.28
CA VAL A 58 -3.65 -14.74 -10.74
C VAL A 58 -3.94 -15.84 -11.77
N VAL A 59 -4.99 -16.63 -11.53
CA VAL A 59 -5.60 -17.49 -12.55
C VAL A 59 -6.71 -16.67 -13.20
N ASP A 60 -6.73 -16.65 -14.53
CA ASP A 60 -7.80 -16.04 -15.34
C ASP A 60 -9.16 -16.70 -15.08
#